data_AF-A0A183HKV6-F1
#
_entry.id   AF-A0A183HKV6-F1
#
_cell.length_a   1.000
_cell.length_b   1.000
_cell.length_c   1.000
_cell.angle_alpha   90.00
_cell.angle_beta   90.00
_cell.angle_gamma   90.00
#
_symmetry.space_group_name_H-M   'P 1'
#
loop_
_entity.id
_entity.type
_entity.pdbx_description
1 polymer ?
#
loop_
_entity_poly.entity_id
_entity_poly.type
_entity_poly.pdbx_seq_one_letter_code
_entity_poly.pdbx_strand_id
1 'polypeptide(L)' 'MPKYYCDYCDTFLTHDSPSVRKTHNGGRKHKENVRMFYQKWMEEQAQKLVDATARAFTQGRMNNNQGAAPRMPM' A
#
# COMPACT_ATOMS: atom_id res chain seq x y z
N MET A 1 -6.64 -1.99 -34.11
CA MET A 1 -5.26 -2.02 -33.57
C MET A 1 -5.36 -1.83 -32.06
N PRO A 2 -4.88 -2.76 -31.23
CA PRO A 2 -4.90 -2.59 -29.77
C PRO A 2 -4.06 -1.36 -29.42
N LYS A 3 -4.64 -0.42 -28.66
CA LYS A 3 -3.89 0.74 -28.15
C LYS A 3 -3.10 0.29 -26.93
N TYR A 4 -1.81 0.57 -26.87
CA TYR A 4 -1.02 0.28 -25.68
C TYR A 4 -1.42 1.22 -24.55
N TYR A 5 -1.80 0.63 -23.43
CA TYR A 5 -2.11 1.33 -22.20
C TYR A 5 -0.99 1.07 -21.19
N CYS A 6 -0.55 2.11 -20.49
CA CYS A 6 0.43 1.98 -19.43
C CYS A 6 -0.24 2.12 -18.07
N ASP A 7 -0.30 1.03 -17.30
CA ASP A 7 -0.93 1.01 -15.98
C ASP A 7 -0.27 1.96 -14.97
N TYR A 8 1.05 2.14 -15.05
CA TYR A 8 1.78 3.05 -14.15
C TYR A 8 1.53 4.53 -14.47
N CYS A 9 1.16 4.85 -15.70
CA CYS A 9 0.96 6.23 -16.15
C CYS A 9 -0.50 6.61 -16.34
N ASP A 10 -1.43 5.65 -16.21
CA ASP A 10 -2.86 5.77 -16.48
C ASP A 10 -3.13 6.51 -17.80
N THR A 11 -2.48 6.04 -18.86
CA THR A 11 -2.51 6.74 -20.15
C THR A 11 -2.42 5.80 -21.33
N PHE A 12 -3.17 6.14 -22.39
CA PHE A 12 -3.11 5.45 -23.67
C PHE A 12 -2.06 6.07 -24.57
N LEU A 13 -1.19 5.24 -25.14
CA LEU A 13 -0.28 5.65 -26.20
C LEU A 13 -1.05 5.84 -27.51
N THR A 14 -0.87 7.00 -28.14
CA THR A 14 -1.50 7.35 -29.42
C THR A 14 -1.00 6.48 -30.57
N HIS A 15 0.28 6.10 -30.52
CA HIS A 15 0.91 5.21 -31.49
C HIS A 15 1.59 4.04 -30.80
N ASP A 16 1.08 2.83 -31.06
CA ASP A 16 1.65 1.61 -30.51
C ASP A 16 2.78 1.07 -31.38
N SER A 17 3.94 1.73 -31.33
CA SER A 17 5.17 1.26 -31.98
C SER A 17 6.19 0.82 -30.92
N PRO A 18 7.02 -0.20 -31.20
CA PRO A 18 8.12 -0.61 -30.31
C PRO A 18 9.02 0.56 -29.88
N SER A 19 9.31 1.49 -30.81
CA SER A 19 10.12 2.68 -30.52
C SER A 19 9.41 3.63 -29.56
N VAL A 20 8.10 3.85 -29.73
CA VAL A 20 7.30 4.73 -28.87
C VAL A 20 7.17 4.14 -27.46
N ARG A 21 6.95 2.82 -27.35
CA ARG A 21 6.95 2.12 -26.05
C ARG A 21 8.30 2.22 -25.35
N LYS A 22 9.41 2.05 -26.08
CA LYS A 22 10.76 2.19 -25.53
C LYS A 22 11.00 3.60 -24.99
N THR A 23 10.60 4.63 -25.73
CA THR A 23 10.71 6.03 -25.28
C THR A 23 9.81 6.32 -24.08
N HIS A 24 8.58 5.79 -24.06
CA HIS A 24 7.67 5.93 -22.92
C HIS A 24 8.25 5.30 -21.65
N ASN A 25 8.64 4.03 -21.72
CA ASN A 25 9.20 3.29 -20.58
C ASN A 25 10.54 3.89 -20.10
N GLY A 26 11.32 4.45 -21.03
CA GLY A 26 12.56 5.17 -20.74
C GLY A 26 12.35 6.57 -20.14
N GLY A 27 11.15 7.13 -20.27
CA GLY A 27 10.79 8.48 -19.86
C GLY A 27 10.82 8.68 -18.35
N ARG A 28 11.17 9.89 -17.92
CA ARG A 28 11.26 10.26 -16.50
C ARG A 28 9.96 10.00 -15.74
N LYS A 29 8.82 10.44 -16.33
CA LYS A 29 7.49 10.28 -15.73
C LYS A 29 7.15 8.81 -15.45
N HIS A 30 7.40 7.92 -16.41
CA HIS A 30 7.13 6.49 -16.23
C HIS A 30 7.98 5.90 -15.11
N LYS A 31 9.31 6.15 -15.13
CA LYS A 31 10.22 5.65 -14.09
C LYS A 31 9.87 6.16 -12.68
N GLU A 32 9.47 7.43 -12.58
CA GLU A 32 9.04 8.05 -11.33
C GLU A 32 7.74 7.41 -10.81
N ASN A 33 6.74 7.24 -11.67
CA ASN A 33 5.49 6.58 -11.31
C ASN A 33 5.70 5.13 -10.89
N VAL A 34 6.57 4.39 -11.59
CA VAL A 34 6.93 3.01 -11.22
C VAL A 34 7.58 2.99 -9.83
N ARG A 35 8.49 3.92 -9.54
CA ARG A 35 9.12 4.03 -8.21
C ARG A 35 8.10 4.33 -7.12
N MET A 36 7.24 5.33 -7.35
CA MET A 36 6.19 5.71 -6.39
C MET A 36 5.18 4.59 -6.16
N PHE A 37 4.82 3.85 -7.19
CA PHE A 37 3.93 2.70 -7.09
C PHE A 37 4.48 1.65 -6.11
N TYR A 38 5.73 1.24 -6.28
CA TYR A 38 6.35 0.27 -5.37
C TYR A 38 6.57 0.83 -3.97
N GLN A 39 6.88 2.12 -3.85
CA GLN A 39 7.02 2.77 -2.54
C GLN A 39 5.70 2.76 -1.76
N LYS A 40 4.61 3.18 -2.39
CA LYS A 40 3.27 3.16 -1.79
C LYS A 40 2.83 1.73 -1.47
N TRP A 41 3.15 0.77 -2.34
CA TRP A 41 2.86 -0.65 -2.08
C TRP A 41 3.55 -1.14 -0.81
N MET A 42 4.83 -0.81 -0.60
CA MET A 42 5.54 -1.17 0.62
C MET A 42 4.96 -0.51 1.87
N GLU A 43 4.58 0.78 1.78
CA GLU A 43 3.91 1.49 2.89
C GLU A 43 2.57 0.85 3.25
N GLU A 44 1.78 0.44 2.27
CA GLU A 44 0.50 -0.25 2.50
C GLU A 44 0.70 -1.61 3.19
N GLN A 45 1.73 -2.35 2.80
CA GLN A 45 2.07 -3.62 3.44
C GLN A 45 2.53 -3.42 4.90
N ALA A 46 3.30 -2.37 5.17
CA ALA A 46 3.67 -2.00 6.54
C ALA A 46 2.43 -1.60 7.37
N GLN A 47 1.53 -0.81 6.80
CA GLN A 47 0.30 -0.39 7.49
C GLN A 47 -0.58 -1.58 7.87
N LYS A 48 -0.70 -2.59 7.00
CA LYS A 48 -1.45 -3.82 7.32
C LYS A 48 -0.90 -4.53 8.56
N LEU A 49 0.41 -4.55 8.76
CA LEU A 49 1.04 -5.16 9.94
C LEU A 49 0.79 -4.32 11.20
N VAL A 50 0.90 -2.99 11.10
CA VAL A 50 0.59 -2.07 12.20
C VAL A 50 -0.87 -2.22 12.62
N ASP A 51 -1.79 -2.24 11.66
CA ASP A 51 -3.22 -2.36 11.91
C ASP A 51 -3.56 -3.70 12.57
N ALA A 52 -2.95 -4.80 12.12
CA ALA A 52 -3.15 -6.12 12.73
C ALA A 52 -2.70 -6.12 14.21
N THR A 53 -1.55 -5.50 14.49
CA THR A 53 -1.01 -5.40 15.85
C THR A 53 -1.86 -4.48 16.73
N ALA A 54 -2.30 -3.34 16.21
CA ALA A 54 -3.18 -2.40 16.92
C ALA A 54 -4.55 -3.03 17.24
N ARG A 55 -5.12 -3.80 16.30
CA ARG A 55 -6.37 -4.56 16.53
C ARG A 55 -6.18 -5.63 17.61
N ALA A 56 -5.09 -6.40 17.55
CA ALA A 56 -4.81 -7.42 18.58
C ALA A 56 -4.60 -6.79 19.97
N PHE A 57 -3.91 -5.65 20.06
CA PHE A 57 -3.68 -4.95 21.31
C PHE A 57 -4.97 -4.36 21.91
N THR A 58 -5.81 -3.74 21.08
CA THR A 58 -7.11 -3.19 21.54
C THR A 58 -8.08 -4.29 21.98
N GLN A 59 -8.10 -5.44 21.29
CA GLN A 59 -8.86 -6.62 21.70
C GLN A 59 -8.34 -7.22 23.02
N GLY A 60 -7.02 -7.30 23.21
CA GLY A 60 -6.41 -7.75 24.46
C GLY A 60 -6.68 -6.83 25.66
N ARG A 61 -6.90 -5.53 25.41
CA ARG A 61 -7.25 -4.56 26.46
C ARG A 61 -8.70 -4.65 26.93
N MET A 62 -9.62 -5.17 26.11
CA MET A 62 -11.01 -5.40 26.51
C MET A 62 -11.19 -6.65 27.39
N ASN A 63 -10.25 -7.61 27.35
CA ASN A 63 -10.34 -8.84 28.13
C ASN A 63 -9.74 -8.74 29.55
N ASN A 64 -9.12 -7.61 29.91
CA ASN A 64 -8.47 -7.42 31.22
C ASN A 64 -9.22 -6.43 32.14
N ASN A 65 -10.50 -6.15 31.85
CA ASN A 65 -11.34 -5.30 32.71
C ASN A 65 -12.54 -6.04 33.33
N GLN A 66 -12.45 -7.36 33.45
CA GLN A 66 -13.39 -8.14 34.26
C GLN A 66 -12.64 -8.93 35.32
N GLY A 67 -12.66 -8.40 36.54
CA GLY A 67 -12.47 -9.19 37.76
C GLY A 67 -11.10 -9.06 38.43
N ALA A 68 -10.94 -8.04 39.27
CA ALA A 68 -10.47 -8.20 40.65
C ALA A 68 -10.32 -6.81 41.29
N ALA A 69 -11.36 -6.36 41.99
CA ALA A 69 -11.18 -5.38 43.04
C ALA A 69 -10.41 -6.05 44.19
N PRO A 70 -9.22 -5.57 44.60
CA PRO A 70 -8.59 -6.09 45.80
C PRO A 70 -9.33 -5.49 47.01
N ARG A 71 -10.20 -6.29 47.64
CA ARG A 71 -10.67 -6.02 48.99
C ARG A 71 -9.62 -6.58 49.94
N MET A 72 -8.96 -5.72 50.71
CA MET A 72 -8.23 -6.14 51.91
C MET A 72 -8.84 -5.37 53.11
N PRO A 73 -9.34 -6.08 54.14
CA PRO A 73 -9.83 -5.47 55.37
C PRO A 73 -8.68 -5.05 56.30
N MET A 74 -9.02 -4.12 57.21
CA MET A 74 -8.20 -3.49 58.24
C MET A 74 -7.34 -4.43 59.07
#